data_AF-A0A225WVS9-F1
#
_entry.id   AF-A0A225WVS9-F1
#
_cell.length_a   1.000
_cell.length_b   1.000
_cell.length_c   1.000
_cell.angle_alpha   90.00
_cell.angle_beta   90.00
_cell.angle_gamma   90.00
#
_symmetry.space_group_name_H-M   'P 1'
#
loop_
_entity.id
_entity.type
_entity.pdbx_description
1 polymer ?
#
loop_
_entity_poly.entity_id
_entity_poly.type
_entity_poly.pdbx_seq_one_letter_code
_entity_poly.pdbx_strand_id
1 'polypeptide(L)'
;MRKAGSSAKDILQHLREATGNLMPWKSMDLLDVHNILTAQQRNRRRGRTDAEQTAESLREFCEGDGNSAAVSVDDSSGLVHAVCFQTAGEKRLFKAFPEVLCVDTTHGNNPNYYKLFSFQVNDVFGKDQYVQQSIIESERKENLTFCLEKVGSRCERKTEAKKEIVAALQLMMKVESSSAYSAYHRDMLCSLGNNKNDPFYAYFELNWE
;
A
#
# COMPACT_ATOMS: atom_id res chain seq x y z
N MET A 1 18.38 6.61 11.61
CA MET A 1 17.99 7.98 12.01
C MET A 1 17.12 7.91 13.25
N ARG A 2 17.58 8.43 14.39
CA ARG A 2 16.78 8.53 15.62
C ARG A 2 15.88 9.77 15.53
N LYS A 3 14.57 9.58 15.41
CA LYS A 3 13.58 10.59 15.81
C LYS A 3 12.55 9.91 16.71
N ALA A 4 12.92 9.73 17.97
CA ALA A 4 11.91 9.65 19.01
C ALA A 4 11.23 11.03 19.07
N GLY A 5 9.95 11.08 18.73
CA GLY A 5 9.11 12.29 18.80
C GLY A 5 9.28 13.25 17.61
N SER A 6 8.60 12.97 16.49
CA SER A 6 8.33 13.99 15.48
C SER A 6 7.51 15.11 16.13
N SER A 7 8.02 16.35 16.13
CA SER A 7 7.29 17.47 16.71
C SER A 7 6.00 17.72 15.92
N ALA A 8 4.99 18.38 16.53
CA ALA A 8 3.76 18.74 15.79
C ALA A 8 4.06 19.58 14.53
N LYS A 9 5.14 20.37 14.57
CA LYS A 9 5.65 21.11 13.42
C LYS A 9 6.18 20.20 12.32
N ASP A 10 6.97 19.18 12.68
CA ASP A 10 7.50 18.21 11.71
C ASP A 10 6.37 17.38 11.07
N ILE A 11 5.36 17.01 11.87
CA ILE A 11 4.17 16.29 11.39
C ILE A 11 3.40 17.18 10.40
N LEU A 12 3.15 18.44 10.76
CA LEU A 12 2.47 19.38 9.86
C LEU A 12 3.22 19.58 8.55
N GLN A 13 4.55 19.74 8.64
CA GLN A 13 5.40 19.92 7.46
C GLN A 13 5.28 18.71 6.51
N HIS A 14 5.38 17.51 7.06
CA HIS A 14 5.22 16.28 6.29
C HIS A 14 3.83 16.17 5.64
N LEU A 15 2.76 16.49 6.38
CA LEU A 15 1.39 16.44 5.86
C LEU A 15 1.18 17.45 4.72
N ARG A 16 1.75 18.64 4.80
CA ARG A 16 1.70 19.66 3.74
C ARG A 16 2.45 19.22 2.49
N GLU A 17 3.63 18.61 2.66
CA GLU A 17 4.41 18.04 1.57
C GLU A 17 3.69 16.88 0.89
N ALA A 18 3.08 15.98 1.67
CA ALA A 18 2.39 14.79 1.17
C ALA A 18 1.03 15.10 0.50
N THR A 19 0.30 16.11 0.98
CA THR A 19 -0.97 16.54 0.37
C THR A 19 -0.79 17.50 -0.81
N GLY A 20 0.46 17.87 -1.12
CA GLY A 20 0.84 18.51 -2.38
C GLY A 20 0.01 19.73 -2.76
N ASN A 21 -0.25 20.67 -1.85
CA ASN A 21 -1.07 21.87 -2.13
C ASN A 21 -2.44 21.59 -2.80
N LEU A 22 -2.93 20.33 -2.84
CA LEU A 22 -4.12 19.91 -3.59
C LEU A 22 -5.42 20.48 -3.01
N MET A 23 -5.35 21.08 -1.82
CA MET A 23 -6.41 21.90 -1.25
C MET A 23 -5.85 23.27 -0.81
N PRO A 24 -5.59 24.21 -1.74
CA PRO A 24 -5.01 25.51 -1.42
C PRO A 24 -5.87 26.33 -0.45
N TRP A 25 -7.19 26.07 -0.46
CA TRP A 25 -8.20 26.71 0.38
C TRP A 25 -8.38 26.03 1.74
N LYS A 26 -7.81 24.84 1.96
CA LYS A 26 -7.89 24.13 3.24
C LYS A 26 -6.50 24.10 3.86
N SER A 27 -6.11 25.21 4.46
CA SER A 27 -4.84 25.32 5.17
C SER A 27 -4.89 24.44 6.41
N MET A 28 -4.22 23.29 6.38
CA MET A 28 -3.97 22.53 7.61
C MET A 28 -2.97 23.31 8.44
N ASP A 29 -3.31 23.59 9.69
CA ASP A 29 -2.50 24.39 10.59
C ASP A 29 -1.96 23.58 11.77
N LEU A 30 -1.19 24.23 12.64
CA LEU A 30 -0.61 23.58 13.83
C LEU A 30 -1.70 23.14 14.82
N LEU A 31 -2.84 23.83 14.84
CA LEU A 31 -3.94 23.51 15.72
C LEU A 31 -4.61 22.21 15.29
N ASP A 32 -4.76 21.96 13.99
CA ASP A 32 -5.24 20.68 13.46
C ASP A 32 -4.39 19.50 13.94
N VAL A 33 -3.06 19.63 13.81
CA VAL A 33 -2.13 18.59 14.28
C VAL A 33 -2.19 18.43 15.79
N HIS A 34 -2.27 19.53 16.55
CA HIS A 34 -2.45 19.44 17.99
C HIS A 34 -3.79 18.82 18.39
N ASN A 35 -4.88 19.07 17.65
CA ASN A 35 -6.18 18.47 17.89
C ASN A 35 -6.12 16.95 17.65
N ILE A 36 -5.46 16.50 16.58
CA ILE A 36 -5.23 15.08 16.31
C ILE A 36 -4.43 14.44 17.46
N LEU A 37 -3.31 15.03 17.86
CA LEU A 37 -2.47 14.52 18.95
C LEU A 37 -3.24 14.49 20.29
N THR A 38 -4.03 15.53 20.57
CA THR A 38 -4.84 15.62 21.79
C THR A 38 -5.97 14.60 21.80
N ALA A 39 -6.64 14.40 20.66
CA ALA A 39 -7.67 13.37 20.49
C ALA A 39 -7.08 11.97 20.72
N GLN A 40 -5.90 11.69 20.16
CA GLN A 40 -5.18 10.43 20.39
C GLN A 40 -4.82 10.24 21.87
N GLN A 41 -4.32 11.28 22.55
CA GLN A 41 -4.03 11.22 23.98
C GLN A 41 -5.28 10.99 24.83
N ARG A 42 -6.42 11.61 24.48
CA ARG A 42 -7.70 11.38 25.18
C ARG A 42 -8.19 9.95 25.01
N ASN A 43 -8.08 9.37 23.81
CA ASN A 43 -8.44 7.98 23.56
C ASN A 43 -7.57 7.01 24.38
N ARG A 44 -6.26 7.28 24.52
CA ARG A 44 -5.37 6.49 25.39
C ARG A 44 -5.73 6.52 26.87
N ARG A 45 -6.33 7.63 27.36
CA ARG A 45 -6.71 7.79 28.79
C ARG A 45 -8.00 7.06 29.18
N ARG A 46 -8.69 6.39 28.25
CA ARG A 46 -9.97 5.70 28.52
C ARG A 46 -9.84 4.34 29.21
N GLY A 47 -8.63 3.94 29.64
CA GLY A 47 -8.42 2.66 30.35
C GLY A 47 -8.66 1.40 29.49
N ARG A 48 -8.78 1.56 28.17
CA ARG A 48 -8.89 0.45 27.21
C ARG A 48 -7.53 -0.18 26.97
N THR A 49 -7.50 -1.50 26.80
CA THR A 49 -6.30 -2.23 26.39
C THR A 49 -5.85 -1.82 24.99
N ASP A 50 -4.57 -1.99 24.67
CA ASP A 50 -4.04 -1.69 23.32
C ASP A 50 -4.75 -2.52 22.23
N ALA A 51 -5.16 -3.76 22.55
CA ALA A 51 -5.90 -4.63 21.66
C ALA A 51 -7.29 -4.08 21.33
N GLU A 52 -8.04 -3.62 22.34
CA GLU A 52 -9.36 -3.01 22.14
C GLU A 52 -9.28 -1.71 21.33
N GLN A 53 -8.30 -0.85 21.64
CA GLN A 53 -8.09 0.39 20.89
C GLN A 53 -7.70 0.11 19.43
N THR A 54 -6.87 -0.90 19.20
CA THR A 54 -6.48 -1.32 17.85
C THR A 54 -7.68 -1.86 17.09
N ALA A 55 -8.48 -2.74 17.70
CA ALA A 55 -9.67 -3.31 17.07
C ALA A 55 -10.72 -2.23 16.69
N GLU A 56 -10.93 -1.24 17.54
CA GLU A 56 -11.80 -0.09 17.26
C GLU A 56 -11.24 0.75 16.10
N SER A 57 -9.94 1.05 16.11
CA SER A 57 -9.29 1.82 15.04
C SER A 57 -9.34 1.10 13.70
N LEU A 58 -9.15 -0.22 13.67
CA LEU A 58 -9.27 -1.02 12.45
C LEU A 58 -10.71 -1.06 11.95
N ARG A 59 -11.70 -1.06 12.85
CA ARG A 59 -13.12 -1.01 12.48
C ARG A 59 -13.45 0.32 11.81
N GLU A 60 -13.10 1.43 12.44
CA GLU A 60 -13.26 2.79 11.89
C GLU A 60 -12.53 2.92 10.54
N PHE A 61 -11.31 2.40 10.44
CA PHE A 61 -10.56 2.38 9.19
C PHE A 61 -11.29 1.64 8.06
N CYS A 62 -11.92 0.50 8.37
CA CYS A 62 -12.67 -0.30 7.42
C CYS A 62 -14.04 0.29 7.05
N GLU A 63 -14.56 1.28 7.78
CA GLU A 63 -15.76 2.02 7.39
C GLU A 63 -15.51 2.91 6.16
N GLY A 64 -14.25 3.26 5.88
CA GLY A 64 -13.87 3.95 4.66
C GLY A 64 -14.06 3.08 3.42
N ASP A 65 -14.73 3.61 2.39
CA ASP A 65 -15.02 2.87 1.16
C ASP A 65 -13.75 2.31 0.52
N GLY A 66 -13.75 1.00 0.27
CA GLY A 66 -12.63 0.27 -0.31
C GLY A 66 -11.43 0.04 0.61
N ASN A 67 -11.42 0.50 1.85
CA ASN A 67 -10.38 0.16 2.84
C ASN A 67 -10.54 -1.30 3.32
N SER A 68 -9.50 -1.87 3.90
CA SER A 68 -9.62 -3.15 4.61
C SER A 68 -8.46 -3.39 5.55
N ALA A 69 -8.75 -4.12 6.62
CA ALA A 69 -7.74 -4.70 7.49
C ALA A 69 -7.93 -6.22 7.61
N ALA A 70 -6.85 -6.92 7.98
CA ALA A 70 -6.87 -8.33 8.32
C ALA A 70 -5.97 -8.54 9.55
N VAL A 71 -6.41 -9.42 10.46
CA VAL A 71 -5.70 -9.71 11.69
C VAL A 71 -5.44 -11.22 11.76
N SER A 72 -4.21 -11.59 12.09
CA SER A 72 -3.81 -12.95 12.46
C SER A 72 -3.67 -13.00 13.98
N VAL A 73 -4.39 -13.91 14.62
CA VAL A 73 -4.41 -14.09 16.07
C VAL A 73 -4.14 -15.55 16.38
N ASP A 74 -3.33 -15.81 17.40
CA ASP A 74 -3.26 -17.13 18.01
C ASP A 74 -4.45 -17.31 18.95
N ASP A 75 -5.39 -18.17 18.56
CA ASP A 75 -6.60 -18.46 19.32
C ASP A 75 -6.31 -19.01 20.73
N SER A 76 -5.13 -19.60 20.95
CA SER A 76 -4.77 -20.21 22.24
C SER A 76 -4.25 -19.19 23.26
N SER A 77 -3.38 -18.27 22.83
CA SER A 77 -2.81 -17.23 23.71
C SER A 77 -3.52 -15.88 23.62
N GLY A 78 -4.35 -15.67 22.60
CA GLY A 78 -4.93 -14.37 22.26
C GLY A 78 -3.92 -13.37 21.68
N LEU A 79 -2.68 -13.82 21.40
CA LEU A 79 -1.62 -12.98 20.86
C LEU A 79 -1.91 -12.64 19.39
N VAL A 80 -1.87 -11.34 19.06
CA VAL A 80 -1.97 -10.89 17.68
C VAL A 80 -0.61 -11.08 17.01
N HIS A 81 -0.53 -11.89 15.95
CA HIS A 81 0.71 -12.13 15.22
C HIS A 81 0.98 -11.11 14.13
N ALA A 82 -0.07 -10.69 13.42
CA ALA A 82 0.03 -9.73 12.34
C ALA A 82 -1.26 -8.94 12.18
N VAL A 83 -1.14 -7.65 11.90
CA VAL A 83 -2.23 -6.77 11.48
C VAL A 83 -1.83 -6.18 10.14
N CYS A 84 -2.54 -6.51 9.08
CA CYS A 84 -2.37 -5.90 7.76
C CYS A 84 -3.50 -4.89 7.53
N PHE A 85 -3.19 -3.74 6.96
CA PHE A 85 -4.21 -2.79 6.55
C PHE A 85 -3.82 -2.11 5.24
N GLN A 86 -4.83 -1.82 4.43
CA GLN A 86 -4.69 -1.22 3.11
C GLN A 86 -5.86 -0.29 2.85
N THR A 87 -5.55 0.91 2.39
CA THR A 87 -6.51 1.86 1.87
C THR A 87 -7.00 1.46 0.49
N ALA A 88 -8.12 2.02 0.05
CA ALA A 88 -8.60 1.84 -1.33
C ALA A 88 -7.56 2.29 -2.37
N GLY A 89 -6.81 3.36 -2.08
CA GLY A 89 -5.76 3.88 -2.96
C GLY A 89 -4.60 2.90 -3.14
N GLU A 90 -4.08 2.37 -2.03
CA GLU A 90 -3.02 1.37 -2.02
C GLU A 90 -3.40 0.09 -2.78
N LYS A 91 -4.65 -0.37 -2.65
CA LYS A 91 -5.16 -1.51 -3.43
C LYS A 91 -5.21 -1.21 -4.93
N ARG A 92 -5.71 -0.04 -5.32
CA ARG A 92 -5.73 0.38 -6.73
C ARG A 92 -4.32 0.48 -7.29
N LEU A 93 -3.39 1.00 -6.49
CA LEU A 93 -2.00 1.17 -6.88
C LEU A 93 -1.32 -0.19 -7.08
N PHE A 94 -1.49 -1.13 -6.15
CA PHE A 94 -0.96 -2.49 -6.33
C PHE A 94 -1.60 -3.23 -7.51
N LYS A 95 -2.89 -2.98 -7.77
CA LYS A 95 -3.57 -3.55 -8.94
C LYS A 95 -2.98 -3.02 -10.25
N ALA A 96 -2.59 -1.74 -10.29
CA ALA A 96 -1.96 -1.13 -11.45
C ALA A 96 -0.49 -1.55 -11.61
N PHE A 97 0.26 -1.60 -10.51
CA PHE A 97 1.69 -1.93 -10.45
C PHE A 97 1.90 -3.10 -9.50
N PRO A 98 1.68 -4.34 -9.95
CA PRO A 98 1.71 -5.49 -9.09
C PRO A 98 3.14 -6.03 -8.87
N GLU A 99 4.15 -5.36 -9.40
CA GLU A 99 5.57 -5.58 -9.11
C GLU A 99 5.92 -4.95 -7.76
N VAL A 100 6.20 -5.80 -6.77
CA VAL A 100 6.79 -5.32 -5.51
C VAL A 100 8.26 -4.98 -5.78
N LEU A 101 8.64 -3.72 -5.59
CA LEU A 101 10.02 -3.29 -5.73
C LEU A 101 10.79 -3.38 -4.41
N CYS A 102 10.14 -3.08 -3.28
CA CYS A 102 10.80 -3.07 -1.99
C CYS A 102 9.90 -3.66 -0.90
N VAL A 103 10.53 -4.38 0.02
CA VAL A 103 9.95 -4.91 1.24
C VAL A 103 10.85 -4.48 2.39
N ASP A 104 10.31 -3.68 3.31
CA ASP A 104 11.07 -3.17 4.44
C ASP A 104 10.39 -3.50 5.77
N THR A 105 11.23 -3.76 6.78
CA THR A 105 10.80 -3.96 8.17
C THR A 105 11.52 -3.00 9.09
N THR A 106 10.77 -2.17 9.80
CA THR A 106 11.33 -1.26 10.81
C THR A 106 11.01 -1.74 12.23
N HIS A 107 12.01 -1.64 13.11
CA HIS A 107 11.94 -2.07 14.50
C HIS A 107 11.84 -0.89 15.47
N GLY A 108 11.28 -1.13 16.66
CA GLY A 108 11.27 -0.14 17.75
C GLY A 108 10.21 0.95 17.62
N ASN A 109 9.15 0.70 16.84
CA ASN A 109 8.12 1.70 16.53
C ASN A 109 6.99 1.78 17.56
N ASN A 110 6.88 0.80 18.46
CA ASN A 110 5.80 0.74 19.46
C ASN A 110 6.30 0.07 20.75
N PRO A 111 5.65 0.34 21.90
CA PRO A 111 6.03 -0.22 23.20
C PRO A 111 5.87 -1.74 23.30
N ASN A 112 5.06 -2.34 22.42
CA ASN A 112 4.81 -3.79 22.38
C ASN A 112 5.83 -4.53 21.50
N TYR A 113 6.88 -3.85 21.01
CA TYR A 113 7.96 -4.40 20.19
C TYR A 113 7.55 -5.02 18.85
N TYR A 114 6.32 -4.75 18.38
CA TYR A 114 5.92 -5.13 17.03
C TYR A 114 6.75 -4.38 15.99
N LYS A 115 6.88 -4.97 14.81
CA LYS A 115 7.63 -4.43 13.69
C LYS A 115 6.67 -3.88 12.65
N LEU A 116 7.00 -2.75 12.03
CA LEU A 116 6.24 -2.24 10.90
C LEU A 116 6.85 -2.81 9.62
N PHE A 117 6.11 -3.69 8.97
CA PHE A 117 6.43 -4.34 7.72
C PHE A 117 5.65 -3.68 6.59
N SER A 118 6.29 -3.40 5.46
CA SER A 118 5.65 -2.67 4.37
C SER A 118 6.06 -3.14 2.99
N PHE A 119 5.11 -3.07 2.06
CA PHE A 119 5.33 -3.33 0.64
C PHE A 119 5.31 -2.01 -0.12
N GLN A 120 6.26 -1.84 -1.03
CA GLN A 120 6.35 -0.68 -1.91
C GLN A 120 6.39 -1.10 -3.37
N VAL A 121 5.78 -0.28 -4.20
CA VAL A 121 5.82 -0.36 -5.66
C VAL A 121 6.29 0.98 -6.20
N ASN A 122 6.75 1.00 -7.44
CA ASN A 122 7.16 2.20 -8.13
C ASN A 122 5.99 2.65 -8.99
N ASP A 123 5.55 3.89 -8.78
CA ASP A 123 4.49 4.47 -9.59
C ASP A 123 5.03 4.94 -10.95
N VAL A 124 4.10 5.39 -11.77
CA VAL A 124 4.33 5.88 -13.14
C VAL A 124 5.32 7.04 -13.23
N PHE A 125 5.54 7.75 -12.13
CA PHE A 125 6.45 8.88 -12.05
C PHE A 125 7.82 8.50 -11.49
N GLY A 126 8.10 7.20 -11.36
CA GLY A 126 9.34 6.72 -10.79
C GLY A 126 9.40 6.82 -9.27
N LYS A 127 8.27 7.08 -8.59
CA LYS A 127 8.25 7.28 -7.13
C LYS A 127 7.83 6.01 -6.41
N ASP A 128 8.50 5.73 -5.30
CA ASP A 128 8.14 4.62 -4.44
C ASP A 128 6.91 4.98 -3.60
N GLN A 129 5.93 4.10 -3.64
CA GLN A 129 4.65 4.25 -2.96
C GLN A 129 4.35 2.99 -2.18
N TYR A 130 3.84 3.17 -0.96
CA TYR A 130 3.37 2.05 -0.16
C TYR A 130 2.10 1.48 -0.76
N VAL A 131 1.99 0.15 -0.75
CA VAL A 131 0.79 -0.57 -1.18
C VAL A 131 0.21 -1.44 -0.10
N GLN A 132 0.94 -1.70 0.97
CA GLN A 132 0.42 -2.32 2.19
C GLN A 132 1.34 -1.98 3.34
N GLN A 133 0.72 -1.70 4.48
CA GLN A 133 1.40 -1.62 5.76
C GLN A 133 0.91 -2.75 6.66
N SER A 134 1.80 -3.26 7.50
CA SER A 134 1.52 -4.35 8.40
C SER A 134 2.30 -4.21 9.69
N ILE A 135 1.67 -4.54 10.81
CA ILE A 135 2.30 -4.58 12.12
C ILE A 135 2.44 -6.06 12.49
N ILE A 136 3.66 -6.57 12.62
CA ILE A 136 3.95 -7.98 12.86
C ILE A 136 4.69 -8.18 14.18
N GLU A 137 4.34 -9.22 14.93
CA GLU A 137 4.99 -9.56 16.19
C GLU A 137 6.44 -9.99 15.94
N SER A 138 6.68 -10.79 14.90
CA SER A 138 8.00 -11.26 14.50
C SER A 138 8.10 -11.51 12.99
N GLU A 139 9.32 -11.55 12.44
CA GLU A 139 9.59 -11.82 11.01
C GLU A 139 9.62 -13.33 10.71
N ARG A 140 8.87 -14.12 11.50
CA ARG A 140 8.72 -15.54 11.24
C ARG A 140 8.01 -15.75 9.90
N LYS A 141 8.33 -16.85 9.24
CA LYS A 141 7.82 -17.17 7.90
C LYS A 141 6.30 -17.08 7.85
N GLU A 142 5.61 -17.57 8.87
CA GLU A 142 4.15 -17.61 8.95
C GLU A 142 3.55 -16.20 8.92
N ASN A 143 4.14 -15.26 9.66
CA ASN A 143 3.70 -13.87 9.73
C ASN A 143 3.94 -13.13 8.41
N LEU A 144 5.10 -13.36 7.78
CA LEU A 144 5.43 -12.78 6.48
C LEU A 144 4.59 -13.36 5.36
N THR A 145 4.33 -14.67 5.37
CA THR A 145 3.43 -15.34 4.44
C THR A 145 2.02 -14.81 4.56
N PHE A 146 1.51 -14.61 5.78
CA PHE A 146 0.22 -13.96 5.99
C PHE A 146 0.18 -12.56 5.33
N CYS A 147 1.21 -11.73 5.55
CA CYS A 147 1.27 -10.41 4.94
C CYS A 147 1.31 -10.47 3.40
N LEU A 148 2.08 -11.41 2.84
CA LEU A 148 2.17 -11.67 1.39
C LEU A 148 0.85 -12.13 0.80
N GLU A 149 0.10 -12.99 1.50
CA GLU A 149 -1.21 -13.42 1.06
C GLU A 149 -2.21 -12.27 1.05
N LYS A 150 -2.18 -11.37 2.05
CA LYS A 150 -3.10 -10.22 2.09
C LYS A 150 -2.82 -9.19 0.99
N VAL A 151 -1.56 -8.95 0.64
CA VAL A 151 -1.23 -8.08 -0.49
C VAL A 151 -1.50 -8.80 -1.83
N GLY A 152 -1.10 -10.07 -1.95
CA GLY A 152 -1.11 -10.86 -3.18
C GLY A 152 -2.47 -11.40 -3.60
N SER A 153 -3.37 -11.73 -2.67
CA SER A 153 -4.74 -12.19 -2.97
C SER A 153 -5.58 -11.16 -3.74
N ARG A 154 -5.08 -9.93 -3.87
CA ARG A 154 -5.72 -8.82 -4.57
C ARG A 154 -5.06 -8.50 -5.91
N CYS A 155 -4.00 -9.23 -6.27
CA CYS A 155 -3.46 -9.24 -7.61
C CYS A 155 -4.26 -10.25 -8.45
N GLU A 156 -5.14 -9.75 -9.32
CA GLU A 156 -5.93 -10.59 -10.24
C GLU A 156 -5.05 -11.24 -11.33
N ARG A 157 -3.81 -10.78 -11.51
CA ARG A 157 -2.88 -11.30 -12.53
C ARG A 157 -2.04 -12.45 -12.00
N LYS A 158 -2.22 -13.60 -12.65
CA LYS A 158 -1.36 -14.78 -12.50
C LYS A 158 0.08 -14.44 -12.92
N THR A 159 1.05 -15.10 -12.30
CA THR A 159 2.49 -14.92 -12.57
C THR A 159 2.84 -15.11 -14.04
N GLU A 160 2.19 -16.07 -14.71
CA GLU A 160 2.39 -16.38 -16.13
C GLU A 160 1.92 -15.22 -17.02
N ALA A 161 0.75 -14.65 -16.75
CA ALA A 161 0.22 -13.51 -17.49
C ALA A 161 1.15 -12.28 -17.37
N LYS A 162 1.77 -12.05 -16.19
CA LYS A 162 2.76 -10.96 -16.04
C LYS A 162 3.99 -11.18 -16.91
N LYS A 163 4.53 -12.40 -16.95
CA LYS A 163 5.69 -12.74 -17.79
C LYS A 163 5.39 -12.54 -19.27
N GLU A 164 4.20 -12.94 -19.71
CA GLU A 164 3.74 -12.79 -21.09
C GLU A 164 3.59 -11.32 -21.48
N ILE A 165 2.98 -10.48 -20.62
CA ILE A 165 2.86 -9.03 -20.85
C ILE A 165 4.25 -8.38 -20.95
N VAL A 166 5.16 -8.67 -20.03
CA VAL A 166 6.53 -8.10 -20.04
C VAL A 166 7.29 -8.53 -21.29
N ALA A 167 7.20 -9.80 -21.68
CA ALA A 167 7.84 -10.30 -22.90
C ALA A 167 7.28 -9.60 -24.15
N ALA A 168 5.95 -9.45 -24.24
CA ALA A 168 5.30 -8.76 -25.36
C ALA A 168 5.76 -7.29 -25.47
N LEU A 169 5.81 -6.55 -24.34
CA LEU A 169 6.31 -5.17 -24.31
C LEU A 169 7.77 -5.06 -24.74
N GLN A 170 8.64 -5.98 -24.26
CA GLN A 170 10.03 -6.01 -24.67
C GLN A 170 10.21 -6.26 -26.16
N LEU A 171 9.36 -7.10 -26.76
CA LEU A 171 9.35 -7.34 -28.20
C LEU A 171 8.83 -6.12 -28.96
N MET A 172 7.75 -5.48 -28.48
CA MET A 172 7.22 -4.22 -29.04
C MET A 172 8.26 -3.11 -29.11
N MET A 173 9.09 -2.96 -28.06
CA MET A 173 10.15 -1.95 -28.03
C MET A 173 11.35 -2.26 -28.95
N LYS A 174 11.52 -3.52 -29.36
CA LYS A 174 12.68 -3.97 -30.14
C LYS A 174 12.42 -4.12 -31.63
N VAL A 175 11.16 -4.06 -32.05
CA VAL A 175 10.79 -4.35 -33.44
C VAL A 175 10.79 -3.08 -34.29
N GLU A 176 11.41 -3.18 -35.47
CA GLU A 176 11.53 -2.05 -36.41
C GLU A 176 10.35 -1.97 -37.39
N SER A 177 9.52 -3.03 -37.46
CA SER A 177 8.35 -3.09 -38.33
C SER A 177 7.06 -2.76 -37.59
N SER A 178 6.28 -1.83 -38.15
CA SER A 178 4.94 -1.48 -37.67
C SER A 178 3.97 -2.68 -37.64
N SER A 179 4.12 -3.63 -38.56
CA SER A 179 3.27 -4.85 -38.58
C SER A 179 3.63 -5.82 -37.46
N ALA A 180 4.93 -5.95 -37.13
CA ALA A 180 5.39 -6.76 -36.01
C ALA A 180 5.01 -6.13 -34.68
N TYR A 181 5.15 -4.80 -34.56
CA TYR A 181 4.67 -4.04 -33.41
C TYR A 181 3.18 -4.30 -33.14
N SER A 182 2.35 -4.20 -34.17
CA SER A 182 0.90 -4.42 -34.05
C SER A 182 0.53 -5.84 -33.64
N ALA A 183 1.35 -6.84 -34.00
CA ALA A 183 1.17 -8.22 -33.58
C ALA A 183 1.46 -8.38 -32.07
N TYR A 184 2.58 -7.87 -31.60
CA TYR A 184 2.95 -7.96 -30.17
C TYR A 184 2.06 -7.08 -29.27
N HIS A 185 1.58 -5.94 -29.77
CA HIS A 185 0.55 -5.15 -29.09
C HIS A 185 -0.74 -5.96 -28.87
N ARG A 186 -1.14 -6.74 -29.87
CA ARG A 186 -2.28 -7.66 -29.76
C ARG A 186 -2.02 -8.81 -28.78
N ASP A 187 -0.80 -9.36 -28.76
CA ASP A 187 -0.43 -10.41 -27.80
C ASP A 187 -0.43 -9.89 -26.35
N MET A 188 0.04 -8.66 -26.14
CA MET A 188 -0.06 -7.95 -24.86
C MET A 188 -1.52 -7.79 -24.44
N LEU A 189 -2.39 -7.34 -25.35
CA LEU A 189 -3.84 -7.23 -25.13
C LEU A 189 -4.50 -8.57 -24.80
N CYS A 190 -4.15 -9.65 -25.51
CA CYS A 190 -4.63 -11.00 -25.23
C CYS A 190 -4.24 -11.45 -23.82
N SER A 191 -3.02 -11.13 -23.38
CA SER A 191 -2.51 -11.45 -22.03
C SER A 191 -3.25 -10.68 -20.93
N LEU A 192 -3.87 -9.54 -21.27
CA LEU A 192 -4.81 -8.79 -20.42
C LEU A 192 -6.25 -9.30 -20.52
N GLY A 193 -6.49 -10.45 -21.14
CA GLY A 193 -7.83 -10.99 -21.37
C GLY A 193 -8.64 -10.16 -22.36
N ASN A 194 -7.97 -9.42 -23.26
CA ASN A 194 -8.57 -8.43 -24.17
C ASN A 194 -9.37 -7.33 -23.44
N ASN A 195 -9.10 -7.12 -22.15
CA ASN A 195 -9.78 -6.12 -21.37
C ASN A 195 -9.19 -4.73 -21.63
N LYS A 196 -9.79 -3.98 -22.55
CA LYS A 196 -9.39 -2.60 -22.84
C LYS A 196 -9.70 -1.61 -21.71
N ASN A 197 -10.47 -2.02 -20.71
CA ASN A 197 -10.70 -1.23 -19.49
C ASN A 197 -9.73 -1.61 -18.37
N ASP A 198 -8.77 -2.49 -18.65
CA ASP A 198 -7.74 -2.84 -17.69
C ASP A 198 -6.93 -1.56 -17.34
N PRO A 199 -6.73 -1.26 -16.04
CA PRO A 199 -6.00 -0.07 -15.61
C PRO A 199 -4.59 0.06 -16.22
N PHE A 200 -3.90 -1.06 -16.45
CA PHE A 200 -2.61 -1.09 -17.14
C PHE A 200 -2.76 -0.71 -18.61
N TYR A 201 -3.77 -1.24 -19.32
CA TYR A 201 -4.00 -0.89 -20.73
C TYR A 201 -4.40 0.57 -20.90
N ALA A 202 -5.32 1.05 -20.05
CA ALA A 202 -5.75 2.45 -20.06
C ALA A 202 -4.58 3.40 -19.78
N TYR A 203 -3.69 3.04 -18.85
CA TYR A 203 -2.47 3.80 -18.59
C TYR A 203 -1.49 3.74 -19.77
N PHE A 204 -1.24 2.54 -20.31
CA PHE A 204 -0.34 2.32 -21.43
C PHE A 204 -0.75 3.17 -22.65
N GLU A 205 -1.99 3.06 -23.12
CA GLU A 205 -2.48 3.83 -24.28
C GLU A 205 -2.39 5.35 -24.06
N LEU A 206 -2.63 5.82 -22.84
CA LEU A 206 -2.62 7.25 -22.51
C LEU A 206 -1.20 7.85 -22.48
N ASN A 207 -0.15 7.03 -22.41
CA ASN A 207 1.24 7.45 -22.28
C ASN A 207 2.16 6.83 -23.35
N TRP A 208 1.58 6.31 -24.45
CA TRP A 208 2.31 5.57 -25.48
C TRP A 208 2.84 6.45 -26.64
N GLU A 209 2.41 7.70 -26.74
CA GLU A 209 3.01 8.72 -27.62
C GLU A 209 4.15 9.47 -26.92
#